data_AF-D2V8S2-F1
#
_entry.id   AF-D2V8S2-F1
#
_cell.length_a   1.000
_cell.length_b   1.000
_cell.length_c   1.000
_cell.angle_alpha   90.00
_cell.angle_beta   90.00
_cell.angle_gamma   90.00
#
_symmetry.space_group_name_H-M   'P 1'
#
loop_
_entity.id
_entity.type
_entity.pdbx_description
1 polymer ?
#
loop_
_entity_poly.entity_id
_entity_poly.type
_entity_poly.pdbx_seq_one_letter_code
_entity_poly.pdbx_strand_id
1 'polypeptide(L)'
;MNFMEGKYYEIGIVIFKTIISEILSTKERIKSICSQYENVTFLDKTSLLIDEENGQSLRILGCTLWTNIDEKHSEEISQNVNDYKNITIIDQEDGQQRPLKTTDVTKMHLEEVEWLTKEIIESKSRNETIIVLTHHAPLTKQTSDPRFKNCNLKTAFSSDLLYLIDRNRNINLWAFGHTHFNCKFMKKKTLIVSNQLGYRKDKVTSGFDTGFCLDVPYNHDSSK
;
A
#
# COMPACT_ATOMS: atom_id res chain seq x y z
N MET A 1 46.83 -8.49 29.50
CA MET A 1 46.02 -9.64 29.93
C MET A 1 44.87 -9.08 30.77
N ASN A 2 43.65 -9.38 30.33
CA ASN A 2 42.33 -8.83 30.72
C ASN A 2 42.10 -8.75 32.25
N PHE A 3 41.21 -7.92 32.81
CA PHE A 3 39.82 -7.63 32.45
C PHE A 3 39.39 -6.24 32.95
N MET A 4 38.64 -5.50 32.11
CA MET A 4 37.85 -4.34 32.52
C MET A 4 36.59 -4.82 33.24
N GLU A 5 36.39 -4.41 34.49
CA GLU A 5 35.11 -4.50 35.18
C GLU A 5 34.10 -3.55 34.52
N GLY A 6 33.30 -4.10 33.61
CA GLY A 6 32.17 -3.42 32.98
C GLY A 6 30.93 -3.50 33.87
N LYS A 7 30.42 -2.33 34.24
CA LYS A 7 29.17 -2.11 35.00
C LYS A 7 28.00 -2.85 34.35
N TYR A 8 27.24 -3.57 35.17
CA TYR A 8 25.93 -4.09 34.82
C TYR A 8 24.96 -2.92 34.57
N TYR A 9 24.30 -2.92 33.42
CA TYR A 9 23.07 -2.18 33.20
C TYR A 9 21.94 -3.19 33.02
N GLU A 10 21.21 -3.45 34.09
CA GLU A 10 19.84 -3.96 33.96
C GLU A 10 18.99 -2.84 33.36
N ILE A 11 18.56 -3.03 32.11
CA ILE A 11 17.47 -2.25 31.54
C ILE A 11 16.27 -3.18 31.54
N GLY A 12 15.52 -3.15 32.64
CA GLY A 12 14.18 -3.70 32.68
C GLY A 12 13.25 -2.80 31.87
N ILE A 13 12.72 -3.32 30.76
CA ILE A 13 11.53 -2.77 30.12
C ILE A 13 10.42 -3.81 30.27
N VAL A 14 9.53 -3.54 31.22
CA VAL A 14 8.26 -4.24 31.37
C VAL A 14 7.21 -3.42 30.63
N ILE A 15 6.79 -3.86 29.44
CA ILE A 15 5.40 -3.75 28.97
C ILE A 15 5.13 -4.93 28.02
N PHE A 16 4.45 -5.98 28.49
CA PHE A 16 3.66 -6.83 27.61
C PHE A 16 2.30 -7.08 28.24
N LYS A 17 1.41 -6.13 27.99
CA LYS A 17 0.00 -6.44 27.76
C LYS A 17 -0.37 -5.92 26.37
N THR A 18 0.49 -6.18 25.39
CA THR A 18 0.22 -5.77 24.01
C THR A 18 -0.61 -6.89 23.39
N ILE A 19 -1.91 -6.72 23.49
CA ILE A 19 -2.89 -7.42 22.70
C ILE A 19 -2.68 -6.92 21.25
N ILE A 20 -1.70 -7.50 20.55
CA ILE A 20 -1.31 -7.13 19.17
C ILE A 20 -2.33 -7.77 18.22
N SER A 21 -3.07 -6.96 17.45
CA SER A 21 -4.02 -7.48 16.45
C SER A 21 -3.33 -8.45 15.48
N GLU A 22 -4.06 -9.43 14.93
CA GLU A 22 -3.49 -10.40 13.98
C GLU A 22 -2.83 -9.68 12.79
N ILE A 23 -3.43 -8.58 12.31
CA ILE A 23 -2.84 -7.71 11.28
C ILE A 23 -1.51 -7.10 11.74
N LEU A 24 -1.45 -6.50 12.94
CA LEU A 24 -0.22 -5.85 13.43
C LEU A 24 0.89 -6.88 13.69
N SER A 25 0.54 -8.03 14.28
CA SER A 25 1.52 -9.11 14.54
C SER A 25 2.06 -9.69 13.24
N THR A 26 1.20 -9.82 12.21
CA THR A 26 1.61 -10.24 10.87
C THR A 26 2.54 -9.21 10.23
N LYS A 27 2.22 -7.91 10.33
CA LYS A 27 3.08 -6.83 9.82
C LYS A 27 4.45 -6.81 10.48
N GLU A 28 4.51 -6.95 11.81
CA GLU A 28 5.78 -7.05 12.54
C GLU A 28 6.58 -8.29 12.16
N ARG A 29 5.90 -9.43 11.95
CA ARG A 29 6.54 -10.65 11.45
C ARG A 29 7.12 -10.46 10.05
N ILE A 30 6.38 -9.86 9.12
CA ILE A 30 6.87 -9.57 7.76
C ILE A 30 8.08 -8.63 7.84
N LYS A 31 7.97 -7.54 8.60
CA LYS A 31 9.06 -6.59 8.82
C LYS A 31 10.31 -7.27 9.36
N SER A 32 10.15 -8.16 10.35
CA SER A 32 11.25 -8.96 10.91
C SER A 32 11.91 -9.85 9.86
N ILE A 33 11.13 -10.55 9.03
CA ILE A 33 11.67 -11.38 7.95
C ILE A 33 12.41 -10.53 6.92
N CYS A 34 11.80 -9.44 6.44
CA CYS A 34 12.42 -8.56 5.45
C CYS A 34 13.73 -7.94 5.97
N SER A 35 13.81 -7.60 7.25
CA SER A 35 15.03 -7.03 7.86
C SER A 35 16.25 -7.96 7.84
N GLN A 36 16.06 -9.25 7.53
CA GLN A 36 17.14 -10.21 7.38
C GLN A 36 17.83 -10.12 6.00
N TYR A 37 17.29 -9.32 5.07
CA TYR A 37 17.79 -9.21 3.70
C TYR A 37 18.01 -7.74 3.32
N GLU A 38 19.24 -7.39 2.94
CA GLU A 38 19.61 -6.01 2.58
C GLU A 38 18.91 -5.50 1.32
N ASN A 39 18.49 -6.41 0.44
CA ASN A 39 17.87 -6.10 -0.85
C ASN A 39 16.34 -6.26 -0.84
N VAL A 40 15.70 -6.34 0.34
CA VAL A 40 14.25 -6.46 0.49
C VAL A 40 13.73 -5.38 1.42
N THR A 41 13.00 -4.42 0.85
CA THR A 41 12.36 -3.36 1.63
C THR A 41 10.88 -3.66 1.82
N PHE A 42 10.44 -3.80 3.07
CA PHE A 42 9.02 -3.86 3.39
C PHE A 42 8.41 -2.45 3.35
N LEU A 43 7.34 -2.30 2.57
CA LEU A 43 6.63 -1.03 2.40
C LEU A 43 5.23 -1.09 3.02
N ASP A 44 5.06 -0.46 4.18
CA ASP A 44 3.77 -0.34 4.87
C ASP A 44 3.70 1.01 5.60
N LYS A 45 3.20 2.03 4.90
CA LYS A 45 3.33 3.43 5.29
C LYS A 45 4.80 3.82 5.51
N THR A 46 5.67 3.33 4.62
CA THR A 46 7.10 3.64 4.60
C THR A 46 7.55 3.98 3.18
N SER A 47 8.71 4.64 3.08
CA SER A 47 9.30 5.04 1.81
C SER A 47 10.74 4.54 1.67
N LEU A 48 11.17 4.34 0.42
CA LEU A 48 12.54 4.05 0.03
C LEU A 48 13.03 5.18 -0.87
N LEU A 49 14.16 5.78 -0.51
CA LEU A 49 14.86 6.74 -1.35
C LEU A 49 15.95 6.02 -2.14
N ILE A 50 16.01 6.31 -3.43
CA ILE A 50 17.07 5.87 -4.34
C ILE A 50 17.67 7.13 -4.95
N ASP A 51 18.92 7.43 -4.62
CA ASP A 51 19.66 8.53 -5.21
C ASP A 51 20.37 8.05 -6.47
N GLU A 52 20.14 8.70 -7.60
CA GLU A 52 20.86 8.42 -8.84
C GLU A 52 22.11 9.29 -8.99
N GLU A 53 23.12 8.77 -9.68
CA GLU A 53 24.41 9.44 -9.92
C GLU A 53 24.27 10.77 -10.70
N ASN A 54 23.16 10.95 -11.42
CA ASN A 54 22.84 12.17 -12.17
C ASN A 54 22.28 13.30 -11.27
N GLY A 55 22.16 13.08 -9.95
CA GLY A 55 21.61 14.03 -8.99
C GLY A 55 20.07 14.05 -8.91
N GLN A 56 19.39 13.09 -9.53
CA GLN A 56 17.95 12.89 -9.37
C GLN A 56 17.69 11.83 -8.30
N SER A 57 16.74 12.13 -7.41
CA SER A 57 16.31 11.19 -6.38
C SER A 57 14.92 10.65 -6.70
N LEU A 58 14.78 9.33 -6.60
CA LEU A 58 13.55 8.59 -6.77
C LEU A 58 13.06 8.14 -5.39
N ARG A 59 11.82 8.50 -5.04
CA ARG A 59 11.16 8.00 -3.85
C ARG A 59 10.07 7.01 -4.19
N ILE A 60 10.18 5.82 -3.62
CA ILE A 60 9.15 4.79 -3.67
C ILE A 60 8.34 4.88 -2.38
N LEU A 61 7.04 5.14 -2.49
CA LEU A 61 6.09 5.14 -1.40
C LEU A 61 5.28 3.85 -1.46
N GLY A 62 5.08 3.17 -0.33
CA GLY A 62 4.19 2.01 -0.32
C GLY A 62 3.37 1.83 0.94
N CYS A 63 2.14 1.37 0.72
CA CYS A 63 1.18 1.00 1.76
C CYS A 63 0.19 -0.03 1.19
N THR A 64 -0.67 -0.57 2.05
CA THR A 64 -1.72 -1.49 1.57
C THR A 64 -2.75 -0.73 0.75
N LEU A 65 -3.02 0.52 1.12
CA LEU A 65 -4.10 1.34 0.60
C LEU A 65 -5.42 0.59 0.75
N TRP A 66 -5.82 0.28 1.97
CA TRP A 66 -7.16 -0.22 2.27
C TRP A 66 -8.25 0.63 1.61
N THR A 67 -9.50 0.19 1.57
CA THR A 67 -10.53 0.87 0.81
C THR A 67 -11.42 1.78 1.65
N ASN A 68 -11.86 2.91 1.08
CA ASN A 68 -12.90 3.73 1.67
C ASN A 68 -14.27 3.14 1.34
N ILE A 69 -14.87 2.43 2.29
CA ILE A 69 -16.16 1.78 2.09
C ILE A 69 -17.29 2.70 2.55
N ASP A 70 -18.20 2.99 1.61
CA ASP A 70 -19.43 3.70 1.90
C ASP A 70 -20.34 2.84 2.79
N GLU A 71 -20.86 3.45 3.86
CA GLU A 71 -21.72 2.80 4.85
C GLU A 71 -22.91 2.09 4.20
N LYS A 72 -23.50 2.67 3.14
CA LYS A 72 -24.64 2.07 2.43
C LYS A 72 -24.34 0.72 1.77
N HIS A 73 -23.07 0.43 1.50
CA HIS A 73 -22.61 -0.82 0.89
C HIS A 73 -21.87 -1.72 1.89
N SER A 74 -21.71 -1.26 3.13
CA SER A 74 -20.94 -1.93 4.18
C SER A 74 -21.43 -3.36 4.44
N GLU A 75 -22.74 -3.54 4.61
CA GLU A 75 -23.33 -4.85 4.89
C GLU A 75 -23.14 -5.82 3.73
N GLU A 76 -23.49 -5.39 2.51
CA GLU A 76 -23.30 -6.17 1.27
C GLU A 76 -21.84 -6.61 1.10
N ILE A 77 -20.89 -5.70 1.30
CA ILE A 77 -19.45 -5.98 1.18
C ILE A 77 -18.99 -6.96 2.27
N SER A 78 -19.37 -6.72 3.52
CA SER A 78 -18.95 -7.56 4.66
C SER A 78 -19.39 -9.02 4.52
N GLN A 79 -20.54 -9.26 3.90
CA GLN A 79 -21.08 -10.61 3.70
C GLN A 79 -20.43 -11.34 2.52
N ASN A 80 -19.95 -10.60 1.51
CA ASN A 80 -19.47 -11.16 0.23
C ASN A 80 -17.94 -11.18 0.09
N VAL A 81 -17.20 -10.39 0.87
CA VAL A 81 -15.74 -10.36 0.84
C VAL A 81 -15.18 -11.21 1.98
N ASN A 82 -14.33 -12.17 1.63
CA ASN A 82 -13.80 -13.17 2.58
C ASN A 82 -12.95 -12.56 3.69
N ASP A 83 -12.33 -11.41 3.45
CA ASP A 83 -11.49 -10.72 4.42
C ASP A 83 -12.24 -10.43 5.74
N TYR A 84 -13.51 -10.05 5.67
CA TYR A 84 -14.35 -9.78 6.84
C TYR A 84 -14.76 -11.04 7.62
N LYS A 85 -14.52 -12.23 7.06
CA LYS A 85 -14.77 -13.52 7.72
C LYS A 85 -13.48 -14.13 8.25
N ASN A 86 -12.37 -13.94 7.53
CA ASN A 86 -11.12 -14.64 7.78
C ASN A 86 -10.08 -13.80 8.51
N ILE A 87 -10.14 -12.46 8.41
CA ILE A 87 -9.22 -11.57 9.09
C ILE A 87 -9.83 -11.17 10.41
N THR A 88 -9.06 -11.33 11.48
CA THR A 88 -9.44 -10.84 12.80
C THR A 88 -8.57 -9.68 13.24
N ILE A 89 -9.13 -8.82 14.07
CA ILE A 89 -8.41 -7.74 14.73
C ILE A 89 -8.74 -7.73 16.21
N ILE A 90 -7.96 -6.99 16.96
CA ILE A 90 -8.23 -6.74 18.37
C ILE A 90 -8.98 -5.41 18.47
N ASP A 91 -10.12 -5.44 19.13
CA ASP A 91 -10.89 -4.25 19.41
C ASP A 91 -10.11 -3.33 20.37
N GLN A 92 -10.08 -2.03 20.07
CA GLN A 92 -9.37 -1.06 20.88
C GLN A 92 -10.11 -0.72 22.17
N GLU A 93 -11.42 -0.96 22.23
CA GLU A 93 -12.26 -0.63 23.39
C GLU A 93 -12.13 -1.68 24.52
N ASP A 94 -12.19 -2.97 24.19
CA ASP A 94 -12.23 -4.05 25.17
C ASP A 94 -11.04 -5.04 25.07
N GLY A 95 -10.18 -4.90 24.06
CA GLY A 95 -9.03 -5.77 23.83
C GLY A 95 -9.40 -7.18 23.36
N GLN A 96 -10.64 -7.44 22.96
CA GLN A 96 -11.06 -8.75 22.49
C GLN A 96 -10.78 -8.93 21.00
N GLN A 97 -10.47 -10.16 20.61
CA GLN A 97 -10.35 -10.51 19.20
C GLN A 97 -11.75 -10.60 18.57
N ARG A 98 -11.92 -9.92 17.44
CA ARG A 98 -13.16 -9.92 16.66
C ARG A 98 -12.88 -9.92 15.16
N PRO A 99 -13.86 -10.28 14.31
CA PRO A 99 -13.73 -10.11 12.87
C PRO A 99 -13.45 -8.66 12.48
N LEU A 100 -12.69 -8.49 11.40
CA LEU A 100 -12.49 -7.21 10.74
C LEU A 100 -13.85 -6.63 10.32
N LYS A 101 -14.05 -5.34 10.51
CA LYS A 101 -15.22 -4.59 10.03
C LYS A 101 -14.80 -3.63 8.92
N THR A 102 -15.75 -3.28 8.06
CA THR A 102 -15.57 -2.26 7.01
C THR A 102 -15.10 -0.92 7.57
N THR A 103 -15.58 -0.54 8.77
CA THR A 103 -15.15 0.67 9.48
C THR A 103 -13.67 0.67 9.84
N ASP A 104 -13.10 -0.50 10.18
CA ASP A 104 -11.67 -0.63 10.48
C ASP A 104 -10.84 -0.42 9.21
N VAL A 105 -11.27 -1.01 8.10
CA VAL A 105 -10.65 -0.85 6.77
C VAL A 105 -10.71 0.60 6.30
N THR A 106 -11.87 1.26 6.45
CA THR A 106 -12.02 2.69 6.14
C THR A 106 -11.12 3.56 7.02
N LYS A 107 -10.98 3.26 8.32
CA LYS A 107 -10.05 3.98 9.21
C LYS A 107 -8.60 3.82 8.73
N MET A 108 -8.17 2.59 8.45
CA MET A 108 -6.82 2.32 7.92
C MET A 108 -6.57 3.02 6.58
N HIS A 109 -7.57 3.05 5.69
CA HIS A 109 -7.49 3.79 4.42
C HIS A 109 -7.22 5.27 4.65
N LEU A 110 -7.97 5.92 5.54
CA LEU A 110 -7.82 7.35 5.81
C LEU A 110 -6.43 7.68 6.36
N GLU A 111 -5.92 6.86 7.28
CA GLU A 111 -4.54 6.99 7.80
C GLU A 111 -3.48 6.82 6.71
N GLU A 112 -3.66 5.85 5.80
CA GLU A 112 -2.74 5.60 4.69
C GLU A 112 -2.77 6.73 3.65
N VAL A 113 -3.94 7.27 3.36
CA VAL A 113 -4.12 8.42 2.45
C VAL A 113 -3.53 9.69 3.04
N GLU A 114 -3.71 9.93 4.33
CA GLU A 114 -3.07 11.06 5.03
C GLU A 114 -1.55 10.96 4.95
N TRP A 115 -1.00 9.78 5.29
CA TRP A 115 0.43 9.52 5.19
C TRP A 115 0.96 9.70 3.76
N LEU A 116 0.30 9.10 2.76
CA LEU A 116 0.67 9.25 1.34
C LEU A 116 0.66 10.73 0.93
N THR A 117 -0.38 11.48 1.30
CA THR A 117 -0.50 12.90 0.97
C THR A 117 0.66 13.69 1.52
N LYS A 118 1.04 13.45 2.78
CA LYS A 118 2.18 14.09 3.43
C LYS A 118 3.49 13.77 2.70
N GLU A 119 3.78 12.50 2.47
CA GLU A 119 5.02 12.08 1.78
C GLU A 119 5.11 12.65 0.37
N ILE A 120 3.99 12.70 -0.36
CA ILE A 120 3.95 13.27 -1.71
C ILE A 120 4.30 14.76 -1.70
N ILE A 121 3.74 15.52 -0.76
CA ILE A 121 4.00 16.96 -0.60
C ILE A 121 5.46 17.20 -0.22
N GLU A 122 5.99 16.45 0.75
CA GLU A 122 7.39 16.57 1.17
C GLU A 122 8.34 16.23 0.02
N SER A 123 8.09 15.14 -0.70
CA SER A 123 8.92 14.72 -1.83
C SER A 123 8.88 15.72 -2.98
N LYS A 124 7.71 16.34 -3.22
CA LYS A 124 7.58 17.45 -4.16
C LYS A 124 8.46 18.64 -3.78
N SER A 125 8.52 18.98 -2.49
CA SER A 125 9.39 20.07 -1.99
C SER A 125 10.88 19.79 -2.16
N ARG A 126 11.26 18.50 -2.18
CA ARG A 126 12.63 18.02 -2.43
C ARG A 126 12.95 17.77 -3.91
N ASN A 127 12.01 18.05 -4.81
CA ASN A 127 12.13 17.77 -6.25
C ASN A 127 12.40 16.28 -6.56
N GLU A 128 11.84 15.39 -5.73
CA GLU A 128 11.97 13.94 -5.89
C GLU A 128 10.91 13.42 -6.88
N THR A 129 11.31 12.47 -7.72
CA THR A 129 10.38 11.68 -8.53
C THR A 129 9.68 10.67 -7.63
N ILE A 130 8.36 10.48 -7.80
CA ILE A 130 7.59 9.55 -6.94
C ILE A 130 7.09 8.36 -7.74
N ILE A 131 7.33 7.17 -7.19
CA ILE A 131 6.60 5.93 -7.50
C ILE A 131 5.73 5.58 -6.29
N VAL A 132 4.47 5.27 -6.53
CA VAL A 132 3.55 4.77 -5.50
C VAL A 132 3.21 3.31 -5.78
N LEU A 133 3.41 2.46 -4.77
CA LEU A 133 3.10 1.03 -4.82
C LEU A 133 2.01 0.72 -3.78
N THR A 134 0.86 0.21 -4.24
CA THR A 134 -0.25 -0.11 -3.34
C THR A 134 -0.80 -1.51 -3.58
N HIS A 135 -1.40 -2.11 -2.56
CA HIS A 135 -2.10 -3.38 -2.77
C HIS A 135 -3.41 -3.15 -3.53
N HIS A 136 -4.29 -2.27 -3.03
CA HIS A 136 -5.55 -1.96 -3.72
C HIS A 136 -5.38 -0.89 -4.80
N ALA A 137 -6.37 -0.83 -5.69
CA ALA A 137 -6.37 0.08 -6.82
C ALA A 137 -6.65 1.54 -6.40
N PRO A 138 -5.90 2.52 -6.95
CA PRO A 138 -6.03 3.94 -6.59
C PRO A 138 -7.10 4.71 -7.36
N LEU A 139 -7.78 4.03 -8.30
CA LEU A 139 -8.89 4.58 -9.07
C LEU A 139 -10.01 3.55 -9.12
N THR A 140 -11.25 3.99 -9.24
CA THR A 140 -12.43 3.11 -9.42
C THR A 140 -12.74 2.82 -10.89
N LYS A 141 -12.05 3.49 -11.82
CA LYS A 141 -12.25 3.37 -13.27
C LYS A 141 -10.96 2.84 -13.91
N GLN A 142 -11.12 1.90 -14.86
CA GLN A 142 -10.05 1.33 -15.68
C GLN A 142 -9.01 0.48 -14.93
N THR A 143 -9.24 0.20 -13.64
CA THR A 143 -8.34 -0.54 -12.74
C THR A 143 -8.88 -1.91 -12.32
N SER A 144 -10.07 -2.26 -12.81
CA SER A 144 -10.72 -3.55 -12.60
C SER A 144 -11.35 -4.02 -13.91
N ASP A 145 -11.65 -5.31 -13.97
CA ASP A 145 -12.26 -5.92 -15.15
C ASP A 145 -13.58 -5.20 -15.49
N PRO A 146 -13.75 -4.72 -16.74
CA PRO A 146 -14.95 -3.98 -17.17
C PRO A 146 -16.27 -4.70 -16.89
N ARG A 147 -16.27 -6.04 -16.80
CA ARG A 147 -17.45 -6.85 -16.44
C ARG A 147 -18.01 -6.50 -15.06
N PHE A 148 -17.17 -6.00 -14.14
CA PHE A 148 -17.58 -5.60 -12.79
C PHE A 148 -17.88 -4.10 -12.65
N LYS A 149 -17.92 -3.33 -13.75
CA LYS A 149 -18.14 -1.87 -13.72
C LYS A 149 -19.37 -1.44 -12.90
N ASN A 150 -20.45 -2.22 -12.96
CA ASN A 150 -21.72 -1.96 -12.30
C ASN A 150 -21.91 -2.78 -10.99
N CYS A 151 -20.87 -3.49 -10.54
CA CYS A 151 -20.91 -4.23 -9.29
C CYS A 151 -20.58 -3.30 -8.13
N ASN A 152 -21.41 -3.31 -7.07
CA ASN A 152 -21.18 -2.51 -5.86
C ASN A 152 -19.93 -2.96 -5.10
N LEU A 153 -19.57 -4.24 -5.20
CA LEU A 153 -18.40 -4.82 -4.50
C LEU A 153 -17.06 -4.22 -4.96
N LYS A 154 -17.01 -3.47 -6.08
CA LYS A 154 -15.77 -2.87 -6.58
C LYS A 154 -15.11 -1.89 -5.59
N THR A 155 -15.90 -1.27 -4.71
CA THR A 155 -15.39 -0.35 -3.69
C THR A 155 -14.64 -1.07 -2.57
N ALA A 156 -14.80 -2.39 -2.44
CA ALA A 156 -13.98 -3.21 -1.55
C ALA A 156 -12.55 -3.41 -2.11
N PHE A 157 -12.31 -3.07 -3.38
CA PHE A 157 -11.05 -3.34 -4.08
C PHE A 157 -10.35 -2.09 -4.62
N SER A 158 -11.03 -0.94 -4.59
CA SER A 158 -10.54 0.30 -5.18
C SER A 158 -11.10 1.54 -4.47
N SER A 159 -10.28 2.59 -4.38
CA SER A 159 -10.67 3.92 -3.90
C SER A 159 -10.42 4.95 -5.00
N ASP A 160 -11.24 6.00 -5.13
CA ASP A 160 -11.03 7.04 -6.15
C ASP A 160 -10.11 8.15 -5.63
N LEU A 161 -8.80 7.99 -5.82
CA LEU A 161 -7.78 8.95 -5.41
C LEU A 161 -7.31 9.83 -6.57
N LEU A 162 -8.16 10.04 -7.57
CA LEU A 162 -7.84 10.91 -8.70
C LEU A 162 -7.38 12.31 -8.27
N TYR A 163 -7.91 12.83 -7.17
CA TYR A 163 -7.50 14.13 -6.64
C TYR A 163 -6.01 14.18 -6.22
N LEU A 164 -5.42 13.08 -5.76
CA LEU A 164 -3.99 13.02 -5.42
C LEU A 164 -3.15 13.08 -6.70
N ILE A 165 -3.56 12.35 -7.73
CA ILE A 165 -2.90 12.37 -9.06
C ILE A 165 -3.02 13.77 -9.69
N ASP A 166 -4.21 14.38 -9.66
CA ASP A 166 -4.47 15.67 -10.29
C ASP A 166 -3.66 16.82 -9.65
N ARG A 167 -3.42 16.76 -8.34
CA ARG A 167 -2.70 17.81 -7.58
C ARG A 167 -1.18 17.64 -7.59
N ASN A 168 -0.67 16.44 -7.87
CA ASN A 168 0.73 16.09 -7.68
C ASN A 168 1.35 15.52 -8.96
N ARG A 169 1.93 16.41 -9.76
CA ARG A 169 2.56 16.04 -11.04
C ARG A 169 3.83 15.22 -10.90
N ASN A 170 4.45 15.19 -9.72
CA ASN A 170 5.65 14.42 -9.43
C ASN A 170 5.36 12.94 -9.10
N ILE A 171 4.11 12.51 -9.16
CA ILE A 171 3.76 11.08 -9.17
C ILE A 171 3.91 10.56 -10.60
N ASN A 172 5.01 9.87 -10.86
CA ASN A 172 5.36 9.41 -12.20
C ASN A 172 4.77 8.02 -12.49
N LEU A 173 4.68 7.18 -11.46
CA LEU A 173 4.09 5.84 -11.53
C LEU A 173 3.19 5.58 -10.33
N TRP A 174 2.05 4.94 -10.56
CA TRP A 174 1.27 4.27 -9.52
C TRP A 174 1.00 2.83 -9.95
N ALA A 175 1.67 1.89 -9.29
CA ALA A 175 1.46 0.46 -9.51
C ALA A 175 0.56 -0.12 -8.42
N PHE A 176 -0.34 -1.03 -8.79
CA PHE A 176 -1.29 -1.63 -7.86
C PHE A 176 -1.61 -3.09 -8.17
N GLY A 177 -2.23 -3.79 -7.22
CA GLY A 177 -2.66 -5.18 -7.34
C GLY A 177 -4.13 -5.41 -6.98
N HIS A 178 -4.39 -6.53 -6.31
CA HIS A 178 -5.67 -6.98 -5.74
C HIS A 178 -6.84 -7.24 -6.71
N THR A 179 -6.99 -6.48 -7.79
CA THR A 179 -8.13 -6.57 -8.71
C THR A 179 -8.06 -7.73 -9.70
N HIS A 180 -6.91 -8.40 -9.77
CA HIS A 180 -6.58 -9.46 -10.74
C HIS A 180 -6.73 -9.02 -12.20
N PHE A 181 -6.68 -7.70 -12.45
CA PHE A 181 -6.86 -7.10 -13.75
C PHE A 181 -5.59 -6.36 -14.16
N ASN A 182 -5.10 -6.69 -15.36
CA ASN A 182 -3.91 -6.10 -15.93
C ASN A 182 -4.27 -4.85 -16.73
N CYS A 183 -3.56 -3.76 -16.46
CA CYS A 183 -3.76 -2.51 -17.18
C CYS A 183 -2.48 -1.68 -17.21
N LYS A 184 -2.32 -0.87 -18.27
CA LYS A 184 -1.25 0.12 -18.38
C LYS A 184 -1.81 1.32 -19.14
N PHE A 185 -1.95 2.46 -18.48
CA PHE A 185 -2.48 3.68 -19.10
C PHE A 185 -1.98 4.94 -18.40
N MET A 186 -1.96 6.05 -19.13
CA MET A 186 -1.65 7.36 -18.55
C MET A 186 -2.90 7.97 -17.95
N LYS A 187 -2.82 8.37 -16.67
CA LYS A 187 -3.79 9.26 -16.04
C LYS A 187 -3.10 10.59 -15.78
N LYS A 188 -3.44 11.61 -16.58
CA LYS A 188 -2.71 12.88 -16.62
C LYS A 188 -1.23 12.64 -16.92
N LYS A 189 -0.32 12.92 -15.98
CA LYS A 189 1.12 12.70 -16.09
C LYS A 189 1.60 11.44 -15.34
N THR A 190 0.70 10.72 -14.69
CA THR A 190 1.04 9.51 -13.91
C THR A 190 0.76 8.27 -14.74
N LEU A 191 1.74 7.39 -14.85
CA LEU A 191 1.54 6.06 -15.41
C LEU A 191 0.84 5.18 -14.37
N ILE A 192 -0.36 4.69 -14.70
CA ILE A 192 -1.10 3.75 -13.87
C ILE A 192 -0.89 2.34 -14.43
N VAL A 193 -0.43 1.42 -13.59
CA VAL A 193 -0.06 0.07 -14.02
C VAL A 193 -0.48 -1.03 -13.06
N SER A 194 -0.83 -2.18 -13.63
CA SER A 194 -0.98 -3.44 -12.90
C SER A 194 -0.58 -4.63 -13.78
N ASN A 195 0.19 -5.57 -13.22
CA ASN A 195 0.64 -6.82 -13.84
C ASN A 195 0.50 -7.98 -12.83
N GLN A 196 -0.72 -8.48 -12.67
CA GLN A 196 -1.17 -9.47 -11.70
C GLN A 196 -1.37 -10.82 -12.38
N LEU A 197 -0.85 -11.87 -11.73
CA LEU A 197 -1.07 -13.25 -12.14
C LEU A 197 -2.55 -13.68 -11.98
N GLY A 198 -3.25 -13.14 -10.96
CA GLY A 198 -4.59 -13.58 -10.58
C GLY A 198 -4.61 -14.99 -9.98
N TYR A 199 -5.79 -15.60 -9.87
CA TYR A 199 -5.91 -16.97 -9.37
C TYR A 199 -5.60 -17.99 -10.45
N ARG A 200 -4.84 -19.05 -10.12
CA ARG A 200 -4.54 -20.17 -11.05
C ARG A 200 -5.78 -20.87 -11.62
N LYS A 201 -6.89 -20.86 -10.88
CA LYS A 201 -8.18 -21.45 -11.30
C LYS A 201 -8.93 -20.59 -12.32
N ASP A 202 -8.68 -19.29 -12.32
CA ASP A 202 -9.20 -18.39 -13.32
C ASP A 202 -8.30 -18.63 -14.54
N LYS A 203 -8.75 -19.46 -15.49
CA LYS A 203 -8.04 -19.76 -16.75
C LYS A 203 -7.76 -18.50 -17.62
N VAL A 204 -7.99 -17.32 -17.06
CA VAL A 204 -7.77 -15.99 -17.59
C VAL A 204 -6.60 -15.38 -16.79
N THR A 205 -5.39 -15.90 -16.98
CA THR A 205 -4.15 -15.14 -16.73
C THR A 205 -3.93 -14.10 -17.84
N SER A 206 -5.01 -13.57 -18.44
CA SER A 206 -4.90 -12.80 -19.67
C SER A 206 -4.15 -11.51 -19.38
N GLY A 207 -3.00 -11.35 -20.03
CA GLY A 207 -2.19 -10.15 -19.92
C GLY A 207 -1.21 -10.12 -18.76
N PHE A 208 -1.08 -11.19 -17.95
CA PHE A 208 0.07 -11.30 -17.05
C PHE A 208 1.32 -11.56 -17.89
N ASP A 209 2.33 -10.72 -17.70
CA ASP A 209 3.59 -10.80 -18.41
C ASP A 209 4.73 -11.03 -17.42
N THR A 210 5.39 -12.19 -17.51
CA THR A 210 6.52 -12.55 -16.65
C THR A 210 7.78 -11.72 -16.96
N GLY A 211 7.88 -11.15 -18.16
CA GLY A 211 8.97 -10.27 -18.59
C GLY A 211 8.61 -8.79 -18.48
N PHE A 212 7.53 -8.45 -17.76
CA PHE A 212 7.05 -7.09 -17.69
C PHE A 212 8.08 -6.16 -17.03
N CYS A 213 8.60 -5.24 -17.82
CA CYS A 213 9.47 -4.17 -17.37
C CYS A 213 8.89 -2.82 -17.78
N LEU A 214 9.21 -1.80 -16.98
CA LEU A 214 8.80 -0.43 -17.24
C LEU A 214 9.98 0.52 -17.06
N ASP A 215 10.16 1.39 -18.05
CA ASP A 215 10.90 2.62 -17.87
C ASP A 215 9.99 3.62 -17.16
N VAL A 216 10.42 4.08 -15.99
CA VAL A 216 9.69 5.11 -15.25
C VAL A 216 10.03 6.46 -15.89
N PRO A 217 9.05 7.20 -16.43
CA PRO A 217 9.34 8.47 -17.05
C PRO A 217 9.88 9.42 -15.99
N TYR A 218 10.98 10.13 -16.23
CA TYR A 218 11.42 11.24 -15.39
C TYR A 218 10.66 12.51 -15.76
N ASN A 219 10.08 13.20 -14.77
CA ASN A 219 9.49 14.52 -15.03
C ASN A 219 10.60 15.56 -14.93
N HIS A 220 11.24 15.88 -16.05
CA HIS A 220 11.96 17.13 -16.16
C HIS A 220 10.94 18.27 -16.16
N ASP A 221 10.77 18.95 -15.03
CA ASP A 221 10.12 20.26 -15.05
C ASP A 221 11.11 21.24 -15.69
N SER A 222 11.09 21.32 -17.02
CA SER A 222 11.92 22.24 -17.79
C SER A 222 11.36 23.67 -17.81
N SER A 223 10.38 23.98 -16.97
CA SER A 223 9.92 25.36 -16.75
C SER A 223 10.67 25.99 -15.59
N LYS A 224 11.82 26.59 -15.91
CA LYS A 224 12.26 27.82 -15.24
C LYS A 224 11.34 28.97 -15.66
#